data_AF-A0A380QBG3-F1
#
_entry.id   AF-A0A380QBG3-F1
#
_cell.length_a   1.000
_cell.length_b   1.000
_cell.length_c   1.000
_cell.angle_alpha   90.00
_cell.angle_beta   90.00
_cell.angle_gamma   90.00
#
_symmetry.space_group_name_H-M   'P 1'
#
loop_
_entity.id
_entity.type
_entity.pdbx_description
1 polymer ?
#
loop_
_entity_poly.entity_id
_entity_poly.type
_entity_poly.pdbx_seq_one_letter_code
_entity_poly.pdbx_strand_id
1 'polypeptide(L)'
;MQKEKLSALMDGETLDSELLGTLSKDKALQQSWQSYHLIRDTLRGDVGNVLHMDIASRVAEALKNEPARLIPIAIPESQPQPHLWQKMPFWQKVRPWASQITQVGMAACVSLAVIVGVQQYNQPAQNYLQPESPAFNTLPMMGKASPVSFGVPADGSFGTNQQNQVQEQRRRVNMMTQLQDFELQRRLPQTDVLQQPSDSTQAAIQVPGTQSLGMQQQ
;
A
#
# COMPACT_ATOMS: atom_id res chain seq x y z
N MET A 1 10.18 22.42 20.70
CA MET A 1 9.62 21.04 20.56
C MET A 1 8.21 20.91 21.13
N GLN A 2 7.91 21.28 22.37
CA GLN A 2 6.54 21.07 22.90
C GLN A 2 5.44 21.84 22.13
N LYS A 3 5.70 23.09 21.71
CA LYS A 3 4.77 23.87 20.88
C LYS A 3 4.52 23.29 19.48
N GLU A 4 5.49 22.58 18.94
CA GLU A 4 5.41 21.92 17.63
C GLU A 4 4.51 20.68 17.73
N LYS A 5 4.73 19.85 18.76
CA LYS A 5 3.83 18.73 19.08
C LYS A 5 2.40 19.20 19.38
N LEU A 6 2.25 20.36 20.03
CA LEU A 6 0.93 20.97 20.27
C LEU A 6 0.25 21.39 18.95
N SER A 7 1.01 21.91 17.98
CA SER A 7 0.49 22.23 16.65
C SER A 7 0.06 20.97 15.92
N ALA A 8 0.89 19.92 15.94
CA ALA A 8 0.56 18.63 15.35
C ALA A 8 -0.68 17.98 16.00
N LEU A 9 -0.88 18.16 17.30
CA LEU A 9 -2.11 17.75 17.99
C LEU A 9 -3.34 18.57 17.52
N MET A 10 -3.19 19.88 17.32
CA MET A 10 -4.26 20.78 16.86
C MET A 10 -4.74 20.45 15.44
N ASP A 11 -3.80 20.03 14.58
CA ASP A 11 -4.06 19.60 13.21
C ASP A 11 -4.55 18.13 13.13
N GLY A 12 -4.46 17.38 14.23
CA GLY A 12 -4.89 15.97 14.29
C GLY A 12 -3.87 14.96 13.77
N GLU A 13 -2.66 15.40 13.44
CA GLU A 13 -1.57 14.55 12.95
C GLU A 13 -0.95 13.68 14.05
N THR A 14 -1.07 14.08 15.32
CA THR A 14 -0.53 13.31 16.46
C THR A 14 -1.54 13.21 17.61
N LEU A 15 -1.71 12.00 18.16
CA LEU A 15 -2.53 11.74 19.34
C LEU A 15 -1.67 11.07 20.41
N ASP A 16 -1.03 11.90 21.24
CA ASP A 16 -0.18 11.46 22.33
C ASP A 16 -0.86 11.73 23.68
N SER A 17 -1.14 10.66 24.42
CA SER A 17 -1.82 10.71 25.73
C SER A 17 -0.95 11.39 26.79
N GLU A 18 0.37 11.30 26.69
CA GLU A 18 1.31 11.96 27.60
C GLU A 18 1.27 13.49 27.42
N LEU A 19 1.19 13.94 26.16
CA LEU A 19 1.06 15.34 25.82
C LEU A 19 -0.26 15.92 26.31
N LEU A 20 -1.38 15.19 26.15
CA LEU A 20 -2.68 15.58 26.71
C LEU A 20 -2.64 15.71 28.23
N GLY A 21 -1.99 14.76 28.90
CA GLY A 21 -1.77 14.81 30.34
C GLY A 21 -0.97 16.06 30.76
N THR A 22 0.07 16.41 30.01
CA THR A 22 0.89 17.60 30.25
C THR A 22 0.12 18.89 29.98
N LEU A 23 -0.62 18.96 28.87
CA LEU A 23 -1.48 20.09 28.50
C LEU A 23 -2.54 20.37 29.58
N SER A 24 -3.10 19.32 30.21
CA SER A 24 -4.10 19.50 31.27
C SER A 24 -3.55 20.18 32.55
N LYS A 25 -2.23 20.12 32.78
CA LYS A 25 -1.58 20.62 34.00
C LYS A 25 -0.84 21.94 33.79
N ASP A 26 -0.30 22.16 32.60
CA ASP A 26 0.53 23.33 32.29
C ASP A 26 -0.28 24.50 31.75
N LYS A 27 -0.34 25.60 32.52
CA LYS A 27 -1.03 26.85 32.14
C LYS A 27 -0.41 27.52 30.91
N ALA A 28 0.91 27.48 30.74
CA ALA A 28 1.57 28.13 29.61
C ALA A 28 1.24 27.41 28.29
N LEU A 29 1.13 26.08 28.36
CA LEU A 29 0.72 25.24 27.23
C LEU A 29 -0.76 25.44 26.89
N GLN A 30 -1.64 25.54 27.89
CA GLN A 30 -3.06 25.88 27.71
C GLN A 30 -3.24 27.24 27.04
N GLN A 31 -2.46 28.25 27.44
CA GLN A 31 -2.50 29.57 26.82
C GLN A 31 -2.03 29.53 25.36
N SER A 32 -1.02 28.73 25.05
CA SER A 32 -0.56 28.50 23.67
C SER A 32 -1.66 27.82 22.83
N TRP A 33 -2.34 26.82 23.40
CA TRP A 33 -3.48 26.12 22.77
C TRP A 33 -4.63 27.08 22.46
N GLN A 34 -5.03 27.90 23.43
CA GLN A 34 -6.05 28.94 23.23
C GLN A 34 -5.66 29.92 22.12
N SER A 35 -4.40 30.37 22.12
CA SER A 35 -3.90 31.32 21.12
C SER A 35 -3.94 30.72 19.71
N TYR A 36 -3.58 29.46 19.55
CA TYR A 36 -3.61 28.78 18.25
C TYR A 36 -5.03 28.62 17.71
N HIS A 37 -5.99 28.23 18.55
CA HIS A 37 -7.39 28.17 18.15
C HIS A 37 -7.95 29.55 17.82
N LEU A 38 -7.62 30.59 18.60
CA LEU A 38 -8.03 31.95 18.27
C LEU A 38 -7.47 32.45 16.94
N ILE A 39 -6.20 32.17 16.64
CA ILE A 39 -5.59 32.50 15.34
C ILE A 39 -6.30 31.73 14.22
N ARG A 40 -6.57 30.45 14.40
CA ARG A 40 -7.29 29.62 13.43
C ARG A 40 -8.69 30.16 13.13
N ASP A 41 -9.43 30.54 14.17
CA ASP A 41 -10.80 31.03 14.04
C ASP A 41 -10.82 32.43 13.39
N THR A 42 -9.85 33.29 13.72
CA THR A 42 -9.73 34.62 13.08
C THR A 42 -9.36 34.49 11.61
N LEU A 43 -8.46 33.57 11.23
CA LEU A 43 -8.11 33.32 9.82
C LEU A 43 -9.28 32.76 9.00
N ARG A 44 -10.20 32.01 9.62
CA ARG A 44 -11.41 31.51 8.96
C ARG A 44 -12.54 32.53 8.88
N GLY A 45 -12.45 33.62 9.64
CA GLY A 45 -13.56 34.55 9.83
C GLY A 45 -14.66 34.01 10.75
N ASP A 46 -14.37 32.94 11.51
CA ASP A 46 -15.29 32.28 12.46
C ASP A 46 -15.33 33.01 13.81
N VAL A 47 -15.11 34.33 13.81
CA VAL A 47 -15.10 35.17 15.02
C VAL A 47 -16.22 36.21 14.96
N GLY A 48 -16.95 36.33 16.06
CA GLY A 48 -17.98 37.36 16.20
C GLY A 48 -17.41 38.77 16.35
N ASN A 49 -18.29 39.77 16.33
CA ASN A 49 -17.91 41.17 16.53
C ASN A 49 -17.37 41.46 17.95
N VAL A 50 -17.73 40.61 18.92
CA VAL A 50 -17.26 40.67 20.31
C VAL A 50 -16.61 39.35 20.67
N LEU A 51 -15.40 39.42 21.21
CA LEU A 51 -14.59 38.26 21.61
C LEU A 51 -14.63 38.09 23.13
N HIS A 52 -15.12 36.95 23.59
CA HIS A 52 -15.16 36.59 25.00
C HIS A 52 -14.04 35.59 25.33
N MET A 53 -13.06 36.01 26.12
CA MET A 53 -11.88 35.19 26.48
C MET A 53 -12.09 34.32 27.72
N ASP A 54 -13.24 34.45 28.39
CA ASP A 54 -13.59 33.83 29.67
C ASP A 54 -14.55 32.64 29.54
N ILE A 55 -15.01 32.31 28.33
CA ILE A 55 -16.00 31.24 28.08
C ILE A 55 -15.53 29.92 28.66
N ALA A 56 -14.30 29.49 28.33
CA ALA A 56 -13.75 28.21 28.79
C ALA A 56 -13.69 28.14 30.33
N SER A 57 -13.35 29.24 31.00
CA SER A 57 -13.30 29.31 32.47
C SER A 57 -14.69 29.20 33.09
N ARG A 58 -15.69 29.91 32.54
CA ARG A 58 -17.08 29.84 33.02
C ARG A 58 -17.68 28.45 32.82
N VAL A 59 -17.39 27.80 31.70
CA VAL A 59 -17.82 26.43 31.43
C VAL A 59 -17.15 25.45 32.40
N ALA A 60 -15.85 25.58 32.64
CA ALA A 60 -15.14 24.72 33.60
C ALA A 60 -15.69 24.87 35.03
N GLU A 61 -16.07 26.08 35.44
CA GLU A 61 -16.70 26.33 36.73
C GLU A 61 -18.11 25.74 36.82
N ALA A 62 -18.92 25.89 35.76
CA ALA A 62 -20.23 25.26 35.68
C ALA A 62 -20.12 23.73 35.76
N LEU A 63 -19.22 23.11 35.00
CA LEU A 63 -18.98 21.66 34.99
C LEU A 63 -18.53 21.14 36.37
N LYS A 64 -17.73 21.90 37.11
CA LYS A 64 -17.33 21.53 38.48
C LYS A 64 -18.53 21.43 39.43
N ASN A 65 -19.57 22.22 39.20
CA ASN A 65 -20.78 22.26 40.01
C ASN A 65 -21.86 21.28 39.51
N GLU A 66 -21.64 20.58 38.39
CA GLU A 66 -22.59 19.61 37.87
C GLU A 66 -22.57 18.31 38.70
N PRO A 67 -23.73 17.78 39.10
CA PRO A 67 -23.79 16.46 39.72
C PRO A 67 -23.40 15.41 38.67
N ALA A 68 -22.48 14.52 39.02
CA ALA A 68 -22.04 13.43 38.15
C ALA A 68 -23.22 12.54 37.76
N ARG A 69 -23.83 12.82 36.61
CA ARG A 69 -24.85 11.95 36.00
C ARG A 69 -24.11 10.78 35.38
N LEU A 70 -23.98 9.70 36.14
CA LEU A 70 -23.64 8.39 35.59
C LEU A 70 -24.83 7.95 34.73
N ILE A 71 -24.84 8.37 33.47
CA ILE A 71 -25.72 7.77 32.47
C ILE A 71 -25.21 6.33 32.34
N PRO A 72 -25.99 5.30 32.69
CA PRO A 72 -25.61 3.94 32.38
C PRO A 72 -25.66 3.80 30.85
N ILE A 73 -24.54 4.08 30.19
CA ILE A 73 -24.30 3.67 28.81
C ILE A 73 -24.00 2.17 28.88
N ALA A 74 -25.05 1.41 29.11
CA ALA A 74 -25.09 -0.01 28.86
C ALA A 74 -26.56 -0.31 28.58
N ILE A 75 -26.99 -0.05 27.34
CA ILE A 75 -27.91 -1.00 26.73
C ILE A 75 -27.04 -2.25 26.61
N PRO A 76 -27.26 -3.31 27.39
CA PRO A 76 -26.55 -4.55 27.14
C PRO A 76 -27.03 -5.01 25.77
N GLU A 77 -26.24 -4.75 24.72
CA GLU A 77 -26.40 -5.52 23.50
C GLU A 77 -26.33 -6.99 23.93
N SER A 78 -27.40 -7.72 23.63
CA SER A 78 -27.44 -9.15 23.87
C SER A 78 -26.37 -9.79 23.00
N GLN A 79 -25.14 -9.91 23.53
CA GLN A 79 -24.12 -10.72 22.88
C GLN A 79 -24.69 -12.14 22.75
N PRO A 80 -24.69 -12.73 21.55
CA PRO A 80 -25.13 -14.10 21.37
C PRO A 80 -24.23 -14.98 22.21
N GLN A 81 -24.77 -15.52 23.31
CA GLN A 81 -24.01 -16.36 24.20
C GLN A 81 -23.46 -17.57 23.43
N PRO A 82 -22.22 -17.99 23.70
CA PRO A 82 -21.53 -19.05 22.98
C PRO A 82 -22.13 -20.45 23.20
N HIS A 83 -23.35 -20.59 23.72
CA HIS A 83 -24.07 -21.86 23.77
C HIS A 83 -25.14 -21.96 22.67
N LEU A 84 -25.41 -20.88 21.94
CA LEU A 84 -26.48 -20.82 20.93
C LEU A 84 -26.05 -21.34 19.56
N TRP A 85 -24.78 -21.24 19.19
CA TRP A 85 -24.27 -21.74 17.89
C TRP A 85 -24.47 -23.25 17.75
N GLN A 86 -24.27 -24.01 18.82
CA GLN A 86 -24.41 -25.47 18.82
C GLN A 86 -25.86 -25.93 18.61
N LYS A 87 -26.84 -25.06 18.90
CA LYS A 87 -28.28 -25.30 18.68
C LYS A 87 -28.75 -24.85 17.30
N MET A 88 -27.88 -24.24 16.48
CA MET A 88 -28.29 -23.79 15.15
C MET A 88 -28.45 -24.98 14.19
N PRO A 89 -29.55 -25.02 13.40
CA PRO A 89 -29.89 -26.17 12.56
C PRO A 89 -28.85 -26.45 11.46
N PHE A 90 -28.02 -25.48 11.11
CA PHE A 90 -26.94 -25.66 10.12
C PHE A 90 -25.81 -26.59 10.63
N TRP A 91 -25.51 -26.59 11.93
CA TRP A 91 -24.43 -27.41 12.50
C TRP A 91 -24.74 -28.91 12.40
N GLN A 92 -26.02 -29.28 12.47
CA GLN A 92 -26.46 -30.66 12.26
C GLN A 92 -26.22 -31.14 10.82
N LYS A 93 -26.27 -30.22 9.84
CA LYS A 93 -26.11 -30.52 8.42
C LYS A 93 -24.64 -30.66 7.99
N VAL A 94 -23.71 -29.98 8.66
CA VAL A 94 -22.26 -30.05 8.36
C VAL A 94 -21.54 -31.16 9.12
N ARG A 95 -22.07 -31.60 10.27
CA ARG A 95 -21.51 -32.69 11.09
C ARG A 95 -21.21 -34.00 10.31
N PRO A 96 -22.07 -34.52 9.42
CA PRO A 96 -21.77 -35.73 8.67
C PRO A 96 -20.66 -35.57 7.62
N TRP A 97 -20.38 -34.34 7.16
CA TRP A 97 -19.29 -34.07 6.22
C TRP A 97 -17.93 -33.90 6.93
N ALA A 98 -17.93 -33.58 8.22
CA ALA A 98 -16.70 -33.39 9.00
C ALA A 98 -15.79 -34.62 9.00
N SER A 99 -16.35 -35.83 9.07
CA SER A 99 -15.56 -37.07 9.01
C SER A 99 -14.84 -37.25 7.68
N GLN A 100 -15.46 -36.81 6.57
CA GLN A 100 -14.87 -36.89 5.24
C GLN A 100 -13.74 -35.87 5.05
N ILE A 101 -13.90 -34.64 5.57
CA ILE A 101 -12.81 -33.64 5.57
C ILE A 101 -11.61 -34.15 6.36
N THR A 102 -11.83 -34.78 7.51
CA THR A 102 -10.74 -35.31 8.34
C THR A 102 -9.98 -36.42 7.61
N GLN A 103 -10.68 -37.31 6.91
CA GLN A 103 -10.03 -38.38 6.12
C GLN A 103 -9.22 -37.81 4.95
N VAL A 104 -9.79 -36.86 4.21
CA VAL A 104 -9.10 -36.18 3.10
C VAL A 104 -7.90 -35.38 3.61
N GLY A 105 -8.05 -34.69 4.74
CA GLY A 105 -6.98 -33.91 5.37
C GLY A 105 -5.80 -34.77 5.80
N MET A 106 -6.05 -35.92 6.45
CA MET A 106 -4.98 -36.84 6.84
C MET A 106 -4.23 -37.39 5.61
N ALA A 107 -4.95 -37.82 4.58
CA ALA A 107 -4.33 -38.30 3.34
C ALA A 107 -3.50 -37.21 2.65
N ALA A 108 -4.06 -36.00 2.52
CA ALA A 108 -3.37 -34.86 1.91
C ALA A 108 -2.10 -34.46 2.69
N CYS A 109 -2.15 -34.46 4.02
CA CYS A 109 -0.97 -34.17 4.86
C CYS A 109 0.14 -35.22 4.68
N VAL A 110 -0.21 -36.50 4.65
CA VAL A 110 0.76 -37.58 4.41
C VAL A 110 1.35 -37.47 3.01
N SER A 111 0.53 -37.21 1.99
CA SER A 111 1.00 -36.99 0.62
C SER A 111 1.91 -35.76 0.50
N LEU A 112 1.57 -34.65 1.15
CA LEU A 112 2.40 -33.45 1.16
C LEU A 112 3.74 -33.69 1.86
N ALA A 113 3.74 -34.38 3.01
CA ALA A 113 4.97 -34.72 3.72
C ALA A 113 5.92 -35.59 2.87
N VAL A 114 5.37 -36.55 2.10
CA VAL A 114 6.15 -37.37 1.18
C VAL A 114 6.75 -36.54 0.03
N ILE A 115 5.94 -35.67 -0.59
CA ILE A 115 6.40 -34.81 -1.70
C ILE A 115 7.48 -33.84 -1.23
N VAL A 116 7.25 -33.15 -0.11
CA VAL A 116 8.23 -32.23 0.49
C VAL A 116 9.47 -32.98 0.96
N GLY A 117 9.32 -34.17 1.54
CA GLY A 117 10.43 -35.01 1.97
C GLY A 117 11.34 -35.44 0.80
N VAL A 118 10.78 -35.84 -0.33
CA VAL A 118 11.55 -36.19 -1.53
C VAL A 118 12.24 -34.96 -2.13
N GLN A 119 11.58 -33.78 -2.09
CA GLN A 119 12.17 -32.53 -2.56
C GLN A 119 13.29 -32.02 -1.62
N GLN A 120 13.16 -32.21 -0.31
CA GLN A 120 14.17 -31.85 0.69
C GLN A 120 15.35 -32.83 0.69
N TYR A 121 15.10 -34.12 0.44
CA TYR A 121 16.16 -35.13 0.35
C TYR A 121 17.04 -34.95 -0.90
N ASN A 122 16.47 -34.48 -2.01
CA ASN A 122 17.21 -34.24 -3.25
C ASN A 122 17.83 -32.83 -3.36
N GLN A 123 17.82 -32.06 -2.26
CA GLN A 123 18.57 -30.80 -2.19
C GLN A 123 20.04 -31.06 -1.81
N PRO A 124 21.02 -30.49 -2.54
CA PRO A 124 22.42 -30.60 -2.15
C PRO A 124 22.64 -29.91 -0.80
N ALA A 125 23.09 -30.68 0.19
CA ALA A 125 23.28 -30.22 1.56
C ALA A 125 24.27 -29.04 1.62
N GLN A 126 23.80 -27.89 2.10
CA GLN A 126 24.67 -26.90 2.73
C GLN A 126 24.26 -26.82 4.20
N ASN A 127 24.95 -27.64 5.00
CA ASN A 127 25.29 -27.28 6.38
C ASN A 127 25.78 -25.85 6.38
N TYR A 128 25.38 -24.99 7.33
CA TYR A 128 26.27 -24.14 8.13
C TYR A 128 25.42 -23.36 9.13
N LEU A 129 25.45 -23.83 10.37
CA LEU A 129 25.41 -22.96 11.54
C LEU A 129 26.69 -22.12 11.52
N GLN A 130 26.61 -20.84 11.19
CA GLN A 130 27.22 -19.72 11.95
C GLN A 130 27.13 -18.39 11.18
N PRO A 131 26.88 -17.26 11.86
CA PRO A 131 26.84 -15.92 11.28
C PRO A 131 28.15 -15.15 11.54
N GLU A 132 28.80 -14.63 10.50
CA GLU A 132 29.58 -13.38 10.56
C GLU A 132 29.67 -12.76 9.15
N SER A 133 29.40 -11.47 9.11
CA SER A 133 29.43 -10.55 7.96
C SER A 133 30.86 -10.27 7.44
N PRO A 134 31.06 -9.38 6.45
CA PRO A 134 30.51 -9.32 5.09
C PRO A 134 31.64 -9.15 4.05
N ALA A 135 31.42 -9.48 2.77
CA ALA A 135 32.19 -8.87 1.68
C ALA A 135 31.41 -8.90 0.38
N PHE A 136 31.08 -7.71 -0.12
CA PHE A 136 30.83 -7.48 -1.54
C PHE A 136 32.01 -8.03 -2.33
N ASN A 137 31.77 -9.04 -3.16
CA ASN A 137 32.74 -9.48 -4.16
C ASN A 137 32.03 -9.52 -5.52
N THR A 138 32.13 -8.39 -6.21
CA THR A 138 31.68 -8.21 -7.59
C THR A 138 32.68 -8.86 -8.53
N LEU A 139 32.14 -9.70 -9.44
CA LEU A 139 32.73 -10.24 -10.66
C LEU A 139 33.54 -11.56 -10.53
N PRO A 140 33.02 -12.66 -11.09
CA PRO A 140 33.84 -13.58 -11.84
C PRO A 140 33.91 -13.11 -13.30
N MET A 141 35.06 -12.54 -13.64
CA MET A 141 35.58 -12.45 -14.99
C MET A 141 35.45 -13.83 -15.68
N MET A 142 34.93 -13.82 -16.92
CA MET A 142 35.02 -14.92 -17.89
C MET A 142 33.93 -16.01 -17.86
N GLY A 143 32.68 -15.61 -18.14
CA GLY A 143 31.60 -16.52 -18.55
C GLY A 143 30.34 -15.73 -18.91
N LYS A 144 29.79 -15.92 -20.11
CA LYS A 144 28.82 -15.03 -20.77
C LYS A 144 27.60 -14.69 -19.88
N ALA A 145 27.37 -13.39 -19.66
CA ALA A 145 26.11 -12.86 -19.15
C ALA A 145 24.97 -13.32 -20.07
N SER A 146 24.07 -14.18 -19.59
CA SER A 146 22.85 -14.50 -20.31
C SER A 146 21.81 -13.41 -20.00
N PRO A 147 21.33 -12.67 -21.00
CA PRO A 147 20.41 -11.55 -20.81
C PRO A 147 19.05 -12.05 -20.32
N VAL A 148 18.42 -11.27 -19.45
CA VAL A 148 16.97 -11.28 -19.21
C VAL A 148 16.28 -10.77 -20.49
N SER A 149 16.20 -11.66 -21.46
CA SER A 149 15.32 -11.58 -22.62
C SER A 149 14.94 -13.01 -22.94
N PHE A 150 13.64 -13.30 -22.88
CA PHE A 150 13.10 -14.60 -23.22
C PHE A 150 13.57 -15.00 -24.63
N GLY A 151 14.48 -15.97 -24.69
CA GLY A 151 14.75 -16.75 -25.89
C GLY A 151 16.12 -16.56 -26.54
N VAL A 152 17.13 -17.30 -26.06
CA VAL A 152 18.21 -17.86 -26.90
C VAL A 152 18.55 -19.25 -26.32
N PRO A 153 18.70 -20.31 -27.16
CA PRO A 153 18.95 -21.67 -26.68
C PRO A 153 20.41 -21.83 -26.22
N ALA A 154 20.63 -22.54 -25.13
CA ALA A 154 21.93 -23.15 -24.84
C ALA A 154 22.00 -24.47 -25.61
N ASP A 155 22.98 -24.56 -26.50
CA ASP A 155 23.28 -25.75 -27.28
C ASP A 155 23.95 -26.80 -26.39
N GLY A 156 23.46 -28.04 -26.39
CA GLY A 156 24.04 -29.14 -25.61
C GLY A 156 23.11 -30.31 -25.29
N SER A 157 22.84 -31.15 -26.30
CA SER A 157 22.47 -32.58 -26.21
C SER A 157 21.22 -33.03 -25.42
N PHE A 158 20.00 -32.78 -25.91
CA PHE A 158 18.84 -33.67 -25.65
C PHE A 158 17.90 -33.71 -26.87
N GLY A 159 17.38 -34.91 -27.19
CA GLY A 159 16.91 -35.31 -28.52
C GLY A 159 15.85 -34.45 -29.24
N THR A 160 15.84 -34.60 -30.56
CA THR A 160 15.02 -33.91 -31.59
C THR A 160 13.52 -33.79 -31.26
N ASN A 161 12.96 -34.67 -30.44
CA ASN A 161 11.55 -34.62 -30.01
C ASN A 161 11.23 -33.54 -28.96
N GLN A 162 12.20 -33.09 -28.16
CA GLN A 162 11.98 -32.00 -27.19
C GLN A 162 12.09 -30.62 -27.83
N GLN A 163 12.90 -30.45 -28.88
CA GLN A 163 12.98 -29.19 -29.61
C GLN A 163 11.66 -28.79 -30.27
N ASN A 164 10.92 -29.74 -30.86
CA ASN A 164 9.61 -29.45 -31.45
C ASN A 164 8.59 -28.98 -30.39
N GLN A 165 8.57 -29.59 -29.21
CA GLN A 165 7.66 -29.20 -28.13
C GLN A 165 8.01 -27.83 -27.54
N VAL A 166 9.30 -27.52 -27.39
CA VAL A 166 9.76 -26.20 -26.94
C VAL A 166 9.47 -25.12 -27.99
N GLN A 167 9.57 -25.44 -29.28
CA GLN A 167 9.17 -24.52 -30.36
C GLN A 167 7.66 -24.27 -30.37
N GLU A 168 6.84 -25.29 -30.08
CA GLU A 168 5.39 -25.14 -30.01
C GLU A 168 4.97 -24.32 -28.78
N GLN A 169 5.62 -24.53 -27.63
CA GLN A 169 5.45 -23.68 -26.46
C GLN A 169 5.86 -22.24 -26.74
N ARG A 170 6.99 -22.00 -27.43
CA ARG A 170 7.40 -20.66 -27.88
C ARG A 170 6.36 -20.02 -28.78
N ARG A 171 5.77 -20.77 -29.72
CA ARG A 171 4.72 -20.26 -30.61
C ARG A 171 3.47 -19.84 -29.82
N ARG A 172 3.07 -20.63 -28.82
CA ARG A 172 1.93 -20.32 -27.95
C ARG A 172 2.18 -19.09 -27.08
N VAL A 173 3.38 -18.96 -26.51
CA VAL A 173 3.77 -17.80 -25.71
C VAL A 173 3.84 -16.54 -26.59
N ASN A 174 4.43 -16.64 -27.79
CA ASN A 174 4.51 -15.51 -28.73
C ASN A 174 3.11 -15.02 -29.15
N MET A 175 2.13 -15.91 -29.35
CA MET A 175 0.75 -15.51 -29.63
C MET A 175 0.11 -14.79 -28.43
N MET A 176 0.30 -15.28 -27.21
CA MET A 176 -0.27 -14.65 -26.02
C MET A 176 0.26 -13.23 -25.82
N THR A 177 1.58 -13.05 -25.95
CA THR A 177 2.20 -11.73 -25.82
C THR A 177 1.71 -10.77 -26.91
N GLN A 178 1.58 -11.25 -28.15
CA GLN A 178 1.11 -10.42 -29.27
C GLN A 178 -0.33 -9.93 -29.09
N LEU A 179 -1.20 -10.74 -28.48
CA LEU A 179 -2.57 -10.32 -28.14
C LEU A 179 -2.58 -9.21 -27.08
N GLN A 180 -1.69 -9.30 -26.11
CA GLN A 180 -1.55 -8.27 -25.09
C GLN A 180 -1.02 -6.96 -25.68
N ASP A 181 -0.09 -7.04 -26.63
CA ASP A 181 0.43 -5.88 -27.35
C ASP A 181 -0.62 -5.22 -28.26
N PHE A 182 -1.50 -6.02 -28.88
CA PHE A 182 -2.60 -5.50 -29.69
C PHE A 182 -3.59 -4.64 -28.86
N GLU A 183 -3.92 -5.09 -27.64
CA GLU A 183 -4.72 -4.31 -26.69
C GLU A 183 -4.02 -3.00 -26.30
N LEU A 184 -2.69 -3.02 -26.14
CA LEU A 184 -1.90 -1.82 -25.85
C LEU A 184 -1.93 -0.83 -27.02
N GLN A 185 -1.79 -1.31 -28.26
CA GLN A 185 -1.81 -0.45 -29.45
C GLN A 185 -3.17 0.22 -29.67
N ARG A 186 -4.28 -0.45 -29.33
CA ARG A 186 -5.60 0.19 -29.37
C ARG A 186 -5.79 1.31 -28.34
N ARG A 187 -5.01 1.33 -27.25
CA ARG A 187 -5.09 2.37 -26.22
C ARG A 187 -4.22 3.58 -26.48
N LEU A 188 -3.35 3.55 -27.50
CA LEU A 188 -2.69 4.75 -27.99
C LEU A 188 -3.77 5.59 -28.72
N PRO A 189 -4.06 6.81 -28.26
CA PRO A 189 -4.97 7.71 -28.97
C PRO A 189 -4.43 7.95 -30.38
N GLN A 190 -5.29 7.87 -31.39
CA GLN A 190 -4.99 8.46 -32.69
C GLN A 190 -4.93 9.98 -32.49
N THR A 191 -3.73 10.53 -32.26
CA THR A 191 -3.49 11.92 -32.61
C THR A 191 -3.69 11.98 -34.12
N ASP A 192 -4.70 12.71 -34.58
CA ASP A 192 -4.94 13.00 -36.00
C ASP A 192 -3.63 13.50 -36.64
N VAL A 193 -2.94 12.60 -37.35
CA VAL A 193 -1.91 12.99 -38.31
C VAL A 193 -2.64 13.18 -39.63
N LEU A 194 -3.27 14.34 -39.77
CA LEU A 194 -3.55 14.88 -41.09
C LEU A 194 -2.20 15.09 -41.77
N GLN A 195 -2.07 14.34 -42.84
CA GLN A 195 -0.95 14.19 -43.74
C GLN A 195 -0.60 15.51 -44.42
N GLN A 196 0.63 16.00 -44.23
CA GLN A 196 1.28 16.81 -45.26
C GLN A 196 2.80 16.55 -45.25
N PRO A 197 3.41 16.27 -46.42
CA PRO A 197 4.81 15.90 -46.53
C PRO A 197 5.71 17.14 -46.58
N SER A 198 7.02 16.86 -46.61
CA SER A 198 8.17 17.74 -46.91
C SER A 198 8.80 18.55 -45.77
N ASP A 199 10.06 18.17 -45.52
CA ASP A 199 11.23 19.00 -45.27
C ASP A 199 11.55 19.55 -43.88
N SER A 200 12.56 18.89 -43.29
CA SER A 200 13.72 19.46 -42.59
C SER A 200 13.52 20.45 -41.44
N THR A 201 14.16 20.10 -40.32
CA THR A 201 14.98 20.98 -39.45
C THR A 201 14.59 20.95 -37.97
N GLN A 202 15.49 20.32 -37.21
CA GLN A 202 16.03 20.67 -35.88
C GLN A 202 15.12 21.23 -34.77
N ALA A 203 15.32 20.59 -33.61
CA ALA A 203 15.09 21.04 -32.25
C ALA A 203 15.10 22.57 -32.01
N ALA A 204 14.09 23.05 -31.28
CA ALA A 204 14.28 24.00 -30.17
C ALA A 204 13.00 24.11 -29.33
N ILE A 205 13.13 23.79 -28.05
CA ILE A 205 12.18 24.12 -26.98
C ILE A 205 12.20 25.65 -26.80
N GLN A 206 11.04 26.32 -26.90
CA GLN A 206 10.94 27.77 -26.68
C GLN A 206 9.89 28.11 -25.63
N VAL A 207 10.37 28.84 -24.62
CA VAL A 207 9.72 29.30 -23.39
C VAL A 207 9.04 30.66 -23.66
N PRO A 208 7.90 30.99 -23.02
CA PRO A 208 7.13 32.19 -23.33
C PRO A 208 7.78 33.44 -22.74
N GLY A 209 8.15 34.40 -23.58
CA GLY A 209 8.60 35.71 -23.11
C GLY A 209 9.20 36.57 -24.22
N THR A 210 8.71 37.80 -24.30
CA THR A 210 9.17 38.95 -25.11
C THR A 210 8.55 39.08 -26.52
N GLN A 211 7.57 39.98 -26.58
CA GLN A 211 7.16 40.72 -27.77
C GLN A 211 8.29 41.65 -28.21
N SER A 212 8.55 41.76 -29.52
CA SER A 212 9.06 43.00 -30.13
C SER A 212 8.96 42.97 -31.66
N LEU A 213 8.04 43.78 -32.19
CA LEU A 213 8.06 44.59 -33.41
C LEU A 213 9.11 44.29 -34.50
N GLY A 214 8.67 44.18 -35.76
CA GLY A 214 9.54 44.56 -36.88
C GLY A 214 9.19 44.05 -38.28
N MET A 215 8.33 44.81 -38.97
CA MET A 215 8.34 45.12 -40.41
C MET A 215 7.83 44.11 -41.46
N GLN A 216 7.14 44.75 -42.40
CA GLN A 216 6.41 44.28 -43.57
C GLN A 216 7.24 44.59 -44.84
N GLN A 217 6.85 43.95 -45.96
CA GLN A 217 7.28 44.16 -47.36
C GLN A 217 8.49 43.31 -47.76
N GLN A 218 8.50 42.59 -48.88
CA GLN A 218 7.72 42.69 -50.12
C GLN A 218 7.60 41.29 -50.76
#